data_AF-A0A7X6PSV5-F1
#
_entry.id   AF-A0A7X6PSV5-F1
#
_cell.length_a   1.000
_cell.length_b   1.000
_cell.length_c   1.000
_cell.angle_alpha   90.00
_cell.angle_beta   90.00
_cell.angle_gamma   90.00
#
_symmetry.space_group_name_H-M   'P 1'
#
loop_
_entity.id
_entity.type
_entity.pdbx_description
1 polymer ?
#
loop_
_entity_poly.entity_id
_entity_poly.type
_entity_poly.pdbx_seq_one_letter_code
_entity_poly.pdbx_strand_id
1 'polypeptide(L)'
;MNQSPDPDMTNIPPDVRNNQGNPVVSSRAGQSRETDDMSLETYFAEKTGKPEVNDGKEPNKSLGRRIFSFLATLAICLVLVLLLTQFVVQRNTVVGSSMVPTLQNKDEVFVEKISRLFTTGLKRGDIVTADSDKTHEVGDEIVIIIKRVIGLPGERVTILEGYVYIDGERLEEPYLADDVLTADHSIKHSDVRLGDDEYYLLGDNRPNSRDSRDIGPVARSEIEGKLLVRFYPFNKIGKPK
;
A
#
# COMPACT_ATOMS: atom_id res chain seq x y z
N MET A 1 11.21 -28.80 59.08
CA MET A 1 10.81 -27.58 59.82
C MET A 1 9.82 -26.82 58.95
N ASN A 2 8.51 -26.93 59.24
CA ASN A 2 7.69 -26.00 60.05
C ASN A 2 7.31 -24.73 59.26
N GLN A 3 6.07 -24.26 59.09
CA GLN A 3 4.68 -24.73 59.21
C GLN A 3 3.86 -23.50 58.74
N SER A 4 2.76 -23.68 58.00
CA SER A 4 1.76 -22.61 57.76
C SER A 4 1.10 -22.16 59.08
N PRO A 5 0.32 -21.05 59.13
CA PRO A 5 -1.08 -21.14 58.70
C PRO A 5 -1.71 -19.84 58.12
N ASP A 6 -2.69 -20.04 57.23
CA ASP A 6 -3.87 -19.16 56.98
C ASP A 6 -4.87 -19.32 58.17
N PRO A 7 -6.12 -18.83 58.17
CA PRO A 7 -6.79 -17.59 57.72
C PRO A 7 -7.68 -16.99 58.86
N ASP A 8 -8.32 -15.81 58.70
CA ASP A 8 -9.66 -15.50 59.30
C ASP A 8 -10.20 -14.14 58.81
N MET A 9 -11.30 -14.07 58.05
CA MET A 9 -12.72 -13.86 58.43
C MET A 9 -13.02 -12.89 59.58
N THR A 10 -13.93 -11.95 59.30
CA THR A 10 -14.99 -11.32 60.14
C THR A 10 -15.29 -9.95 59.50
N ASN A 11 -16.47 -9.62 58.97
CA ASN A 11 -17.83 -9.90 59.41
C ASN A 11 -18.84 -9.88 58.26
N ILE A 12 -19.80 -10.80 58.35
CA ILE A 12 -21.11 -10.88 57.68
C ILE A 12 -22.18 -10.54 58.78
N PRO A 13 -23.52 -10.64 58.62
CA PRO A 13 -24.57 -10.26 57.63
C PRO A 13 -25.63 -9.34 58.37
N PRO A 14 -26.98 -9.30 58.14
CA PRO A 14 -27.88 -9.90 57.12
C PRO A 14 -28.99 -9.01 56.51
N ASP A 15 -29.48 -9.49 55.35
CA ASP A 15 -30.89 -9.77 54.97
C ASP A 15 -32.02 -8.79 55.36
N VAL A 16 -32.71 -8.22 54.36
CA VAL A 16 -34.18 -8.07 54.40
C VAL A 16 -34.78 -8.29 52.99
N ARG A 17 -35.09 -9.55 52.71
CA ARG A 17 -36.39 -10.08 52.24
C ARG A 17 -37.40 -9.15 51.54
N ASN A 18 -37.80 -9.61 50.35
CA ASN A 18 -39.17 -9.95 49.92
C ASN A 18 -40.35 -9.10 50.46
N ASN A 19 -41.16 -8.59 49.55
CA ASN A 19 -42.61 -8.57 49.80
C ASN A 19 -43.43 -8.77 48.52
N GLN A 20 -43.91 -10.00 48.33
CA GLN A 20 -45.14 -10.29 47.61
C GLN A 20 -46.30 -9.94 48.55
N GLY A 21 -47.30 -9.21 48.06
CA GLY A 21 -48.52 -8.92 48.80
C GLY A 21 -49.67 -8.61 47.85
N ASN A 22 -50.45 -9.65 47.53
CA ASN A 22 -51.72 -9.58 46.82
C ASN A 22 -52.87 -9.23 47.82
N PRO A 23 -54.14 -9.12 47.40
CA PRO A 23 -54.94 -7.90 47.36
C PRO A 23 -55.87 -7.72 48.57
N VAL A 24 -56.35 -6.49 48.78
CA VAL A 24 -57.42 -6.19 49.74
C VAL A 24 -58.74 -6.04 48.99
N VAL A 25 -59.69 -6.91 49.32
CA VAL A 25 -61.11 -6.83 48.97
C VAL A 25 -61.75 -5.72 49.81
N SER A 26 -62.47 -4.79 49.17
CA SER A 26 -63.51 -4.01 49.85
C SER A 26 -64.74 -3.92 48.95
N SER A 27 -65.84 -4.42 49.49
CA SER A 27 -67.19 -4.40 48.94
C SER A 27 -67.84 -3.03 49.11
N ARG A 28 -68.49 -2.49 48.06
CA ARG A 28 -69.69 -1.67 48.24
C ARG A 28 -70.57 -1.66 46.99
N ALA A 29 -71.86 -1.63 47.27
CA ALA A 29 -72.98 -1.88 46.39
C ALA A 29 -73.24 -0.77 45.36
N GLY A 30 -73.75 -1.21 44.19
CA GLY A 30 -74.92 -0.64 43.52
C GLY A 30 -74.76 0.72 42.85
N GLN A 31 -74.63 0.71 41.52
CA GLN A 31 -75.47 1.53 40.63
C GLN A 31 -75.30 1.09 39.18
N SER A 32 -76.43 0.77 38.56
CA SER A 32 -76.65 0.58 37.14
C SER A 32 -76.40 1.86 36.34
N ARG A 33 -75.64 1.76 35.24
CA ARG A 33 -75.68 2.58 34.01
C ARG A 33 -74.74 1.91 33.00
N GLU A 34 -75.31 1.24 32.01
CA GLU A 34 -75.40 1.74 30.63
C GLU A 34 -74.03 1.97 29.98
N THR A 35 -73.65 0.98 29.16
CA THR A 35 -72.92 1.09 27.88
C THR A 35 -71.73 2.02 27.80
N ASP A 36 -70.54 1.44 27.67
CA ASP A 36 -69.53 1.90 26.71
C ASP A 36 -68.71 0.66 26.29
N ASP A 37 -69.31 -0.16 25.42
CA ASP A 37 -68.58 -1.14 24.62
C ASP A 37 -67.78 -0.34 23.57
N MET A 38 -66.63 0.15 23.98
CA MET A 38 -65.63 0.66 23.06
C MET A 38 -65.11 -0.54 22.28
N SER A 39 -65.69 -0.73 21.09
CA SER A 39 -65.43 -1.88 20.24
C SER A 39 -63.93 -2.07 20.04
N LEU A 40 -63.48 -3.34 20.05
CA LEU A 40 -62.10 -3.73 19.76
C LEU A 40 -61.58 -3.09 18.45
N GLU A 41 -62.46 -2.83 17.49
CA GLU A 41 -62.22 -2.06 16.27
C GLU A 41 -61.62 -0.66 16.56
N THR A 42 -62.15 0.05 17.56
CA THR A 42 -61.69 1.39 17.95
C THR A 42 -60.30 1.36 18.60
N TYR A 43 -60.03 0.34 19.44
CA TYR A 43 -58.72 0.14 20.06
C TYR A 43 -57.63 -0.23 19.04
N PHE A 44 -57.97 -1.00 18.00
CA PHE A 44 -57.05 -1.28 16.91
C PHE A 44 -56.88 -0.10 15.95
N ALA A 45 -57.92 0.70 15.70
CA ALA A 45 -57.85 1.88 14.83
C ALA A 45 -56.90 2.98 15.37
N GLU A 46 -56.85 3.18 16.69
CA GLU A 46 -55.93 4.15 17.32
C GLU A 46 -54.47 3.64 17.35
N LYS A 47 -54.27 2.33 17.49
CA LYS A 47 -52.94 1.71 17.55
C LYS A 47 -52.34 1.41 16.18
N THR A 48 -53.16 1.34 15.14
CA THR A 48 -52.72 1.38 13.74
C THR A 48 -52.64 2.82 13.26
N GLY A 49 -51.82 3.63 13.93
CA GLY A 49 -51.28 4.82 13.27
C GLY A 49 -50.69 4.34 11.94
N LYS A 50 -51.30 4.75 10.82
CA LYS A 50 -50.70 4.53 9.49
C LYS A 50 -49.24 4.95 9.61
N PRO A 51 -48.28 4.14 9.13
CA PRO A 51 -46.96 4.70 8.94
C PRO A 51 -47.19 5.92 8.04
N GLU A 52 -46.86 7.12 8.54
CA GLU A 52 -46.58 8.22 7.64
C GLU A 52 -45.43 7.70 6.78
N VAL A 53 -45.79 7.10 5.65
CA VAL A 53 -44.91 6.98 4.52
C VAL A 53 -44.65 8.43 4.17
N ASN A 54 -43.57 8.95 4.73
CA ASN A 54 -42.92 10.12 4.24
C ASN A 54 -42.57 9.77 2.79
N ASP A 55 -43.50 10.04 1.88
CA ASP A 55 -43.28 10.15 0.44
C ASP A 55 -42.44 11.40 0.26
N GLY A 56 -41.23 11.36 0.82
CA GLY A 56 -40.12 12.22 0.52
C GLY A 56 -39.82 11.92 -0.93
N LYS A 57 -40.60 12.54 -1.83
CA LYS A 57 -40.31 12.61 -3.24
C LYS A 57 -38.92 13.19 -3.32
N GLU A 58 -37.92 12.32 -3.46
CA GLU A 58 -36.57 12.66 -3.85
C GLU A 58 -36.71 13.72 -4.95
N PRO A 59 -36.28 14.97 -4.70
CA PRO A 59 -36.64 16.09 -5.54
C PRO A 59 -36.27 15.71 -6.97
N ASN A 60 -37.24 15.78 -7.87
CA ASN A 60 -37.08 15.39 -9.27
C ASN A 60 -36.07 16.35 -9.92
N LYS A 61 -34.76 16.09 -9.68
CA LYS A 61 -33.67 16.80 -10.31
C LYS A 61 -33.91 16.65 -11.79
N SER A 62 -34.14 17.77 -12.47
CA SER A 62 -34.40 17.82 -13.90
C SER A 62 -33.39 16.92 -14.62
N LEU A 63 -33.84 16.20 -15.64
CA LEU A 63 -33.02 15.24 -16.37
C LEU A 63 -31.65 15.83 -16.77
N GLY A 64 -31.62 17.12 -17.10
CA GLY A 64 -30.39 17.89 -17.35
C GLY A 64 -29.44 17.99 -16.16
N ARG A 65 -29.91 18.19 -14.92
CA ARG A 65 -29.06 18.22 -13.73
C ARG A 65 -28.48 16.85 -13.40
N ARG A 66 -29.21 15.76 -13.70
CA ARG A 66 -28.71 14.38 -13.56
C ARG A 66 -27.61 14.08 -14.59
N ILE A 67 -27.86 14.42 -15.85
CA ILE A 67 -26.87 14.28 -16.94
C ILE A 67 -25.63 15.13 -16.66
N PHE A 68 -25.80 16.39 -16.23
CA PHE A 68 -24.68 17.27 -15.89
C PHE A 68 -23.85 16.70 -14.73
N SER A 69 -24.49 16.18 -13.68
CA SER A 69 -23.77 15.57 -12.55
C SER A 69 -22.99 14.32 -12.96
N PHE A 70 -23.57 13.49 -13.84
CA PHE A 70 -22.89 12.33 -14.41
C PHE A 70 -21.68 12.75 -15.27
N LEU A 71 -21.87 13.71 -16.17
CA LEU A 71 -20.79 14.23 -17.02
C LEU A 71 -19.68 14.91 -16.19
N ALA A 72 -20.03 15.67 -15.17
CA ALA A 72 -19.07 16.28 -14.26
C ALA A 72 -18.27 15.21 -13.50
N THR A 73 -18.92 14.16 -13.02
CA THR A 73 -18.24 13.02 -12.36
C THR A 73 -17.30 12.31 -13.32
N LEU A 74 -17.75 12.02 -14.55
CA LEU A 74 -16.93 11.41 -15.58
C LEU A 74 -15.71 12.27 -15.93
N ALA A 75 -15.91 13.59 -16.05
CA ALA A 75 -14.84 14.54 -16.32
C ALA A 75 -13.81 14.57 -15.17
N ILE A 76 -14.27 14.58 -13.92
CA ILE A 76 -13.39 14.51 -12.75
C ILE A 76 -12.57 13.22 -12.75
N CYS A 77 -13.20 12.07 -12.99
CA CYS A 77 -12.50 10.78 -13.11
C CYS A 77 -11.45 10.81 -14.23
N LEU A 78 -11.79 11.38 -15.39
CA LEU A 78 -10.86 11.52 -16.51
C LEU A 78 -9.66 12.39 -16.14
N VAL A 79 -9.89 13.56 -15.51
CA VAL A 79 -8.81 14.45 -15.05
C VAL A 79 -7.93 13.73 -14.03
N LEU A 80 -8.51 13.01 -13.07
CA LEU A 80 -7.75 12.25 -12.08
C LEU A 80 -6.89 11.17 -12.73
N VAL A 81 -7.43 10.41 -13.69
CA VAL A 81 -6.65 9.40 -14.44
C VAL A 81 -5.49 10.06 -15.17
N LEU A 82 -5.72 11.17 -15.87
CA LEU A 82 -4.68 11.90 -16.59
C LEU A 82 -3.58 12.41 -15.64
N LEU A 83 -3.95 12.97 -14.49
CA LEU A 83 -2.98 13.41 -13.47
C LEU A 83 -2.17 12.22 -12.93
N LEU A 84 -2.82 11.09 -12.62
CA LEU A 84 -2.12 9.90 -12.15
C LEU A 84 -1.14 9.37 -13.19
N THR A 85 -1.54 9.27 -14.46
CA THR A 85 -0.65 8.79 -15.53
C THR A 85 0.43 9.80 -15.92
N GLN A 86 0.21 11.10 -15.66
CA GLN A 86 1.20 12.13 -15.96
C GLN A 86 2.26 12.24 -14.85
N PHE A 87 1.83 12.16 -13.59
CA PHE A 87 2.68 12.47 -12.43
C PHE A 87 3.12 11.25 -11.62
N VAL A 88 2.36 10.15 -11.63
CA VAL A 88 2.61 9.01 -10.74
C VAL A 88 3.21 7.83 -11.47
N VAL A 89 2.62 7.41 -12.61
CA VAL A 89 3.02 6.19 -13.32
C VAL A 89 3.44 6.51 -14.75
N GLN A 90 4.65 6.11 -15.13
CA GLN A 90 5.18 6.25 -16.48
C GLN A 90 5.32 4.88 -17.14
N ARG A 91 5.01 4.80 -18.43
CA ARG A 91 5.30 3.64 -19.27
C ARG A 91 6.67 3.81 -19.91
N ASN A 92 7.56 2.84 -19.72
CA ASN A 92 8.89 2.80 -20.35
C ASN A 92 9.08 1.50 -21.15
N THR A 93 9.82 1.59 -22.26
CA THR A 93 10.31 0.44 -23.02
C THR A 93 11.74 0.15 -22.58
N VAL A 94 12.04 -1.11 -22.28
CA VAL A 94 13.40 -1.56 -21.94
C VAL A 94 14.26 -1.55 -23.20
N VAL A 95 15.38 -0.85 -23.16
CA VAL A 95 16.39 -0.82 -24.22
C VAL A 95 17.70 -1.43 -23.70
N GLY A 96 18.28 -2.35 -24.47
CA GLY A 96 19.55 -3.01 -24.13
C GLY A 96 19.38 -4.32 -23.35
N SER A 97 20.49 -4.83 -22.80
CA SER A 97 20.57 -6.17 -22.21
C SER A 97 21.17 -6.21 -20.80
N SER A 98 21.40 -5.06 -20.17
CA SER A 98 22.02 -4.96 -18.84
C SER A 98 21.23 -5.61 -17.70
N MET A 99 19.94 -5.89 -17.91
CA MET A 99 19.05 -6.51 -16.92
C MET A 99 18.63 -7.94 -17.32
N VAL A 100 19.27 -8.55 -18.32
CA VAL A 100 19.03 -9.97 -18.66
C VAL A 100 19.55 -10.85 -17.50
N PRO A 101 18.82 -11.91 -17.09
CA PRO A 101 17.58 -12.44 -17.70
C PRO A 101 16.28 -11.82 -17.21
N THR A 102 16.31 -11.02 -16.14
CA THR A 102 15.14 -10.43 -15.47
C THR A 102 14.25 -9.62 -16.42
N LEU A 103 14.88 -8.74 -17.21
CA LEU A 103 14.24 -7.92 -18.22
C LEU A 103 14.93 -8.11 -19.57
N GLN A 104 14.13 -8.24 -20.61
CA GLN A 104 14.61 -8.38 -21.99
C GLN A 104 14.39 -7.09 -22.76
N ASN A 105 15.21 -6.90 -23.79
CA ASN A 105 15.04 -5.79 -24.73
C ASN A 105 13.61 -5.80 -25.31
N LYS A 106 12.95 -4.64 -25.36
CA LYS A 106 11.54 -4.42 -25.73
C LYS A 106 10.49 -4.90 -24.73
N ASP A 107 10.88 -5.32 -23.53
CA ASP A 107 9.90 -5.44 -22.43
C ASP A 107 9.28 -4.06 -22.17
N GLU A 108 7.97 -4.01 -21.96
CA GLU A 108 7.30 -2.76 -21.58
C GLU A 108 6.92 -2.82 -20.11
N VAL A 109 7.27 -1.76 -19.40
CA VAL A 109 7.20 -1.72 -17.94
C VAL A 109 6.52 -0.44 -17.47
N PHE A 110 5.83 -0.53 -16.34
CA PHE A 110 5.35 0.64 -15.61
C PHE A 110 6.31 0.97 -14.49
N VAL A 111 6.64 2.25 -14.39
CA VAL A 111 7.54 2.83 -13.40
C VAL A 111 6.75 3.85 -12.60
N GLU A 112 6.86 3.82 -11.27
CA GLU A 112 6.26 4.83 -10.40
C GLU A 112 7.29 5.82 -9.87
N LYS A 113 6.86 7.09 -9.77
CA LYS A 113 7.70 8.23 -9.39
C LYS A 113 7.58 8.61 -7.92
N ILE A 114 6.75 7.93 -7.13
CA ILE A 114 6.47 8.28 -5.73
C ILE A 114 7.58 7.77 -4.81
N SER A 115 8.05 6.53 -4.99
CA SER A 115 9.05 5.94 -4.08
C SER A 115 10.35 6.73 -4.04
N ARG A 116 10.74 7.40 -5.14
CA ARG A 116 11.94 8.26 -5.15
C ARG A 116 11.81 9.54 -4.30
N LEU A 117 10.57 9.98 -4.01
CA LEU A 117 10.33 11.20 -3.25
C LEU A 117 10.66 11.03 -1.76
N PHE A 118 10.60 9.81 -1.26
CA PHE A 118 10.87 9.47 0.13
C PHE A 118 12.17 8.68 0.26
N THR A 119 13.02 9.04 1.21
CA THR A 119 14.29 8.34 1.45
C THR A 119 14.10 6.84 1.73
N THR A 120 13.01 6.47 2.39
CA THR A 120 12.67 5.07 2.71
C THR A 120 11.83 4.36 1.63
N GLY A 121 11.56 5.01 0.51
CA GLY A 121 10.69 4.47 -0.53
C GLY A 121 11.35 3.41 -1.41
N LEU A 122 12.67 3.51 -1.61
CA LEU A 122 13.46 2.54 -2.36
C LEU A 122 14.07 1.51 -1.42
N LYS A 123 13.98 0.24 -1.80
CA LYS A 123 14.49 -0.89 -1.03
C LYS A 123 15.53 -1.66 -1.83
N ARG A 124 16.43 -2.36 -1.13
CA ARG A 124 17.37 -3.27 -1.75
C ARG A 124 16.62 -4.30 -2.61
N GLY A 125 17.12 -4.53 -3.82
CA GLY A 125 16.52 -5.43 -4.81
C GLY A 125 15.42 -4.79 -5.66
N ASP A 126 14.98 -3.57 -5.38
CA ASP A 126 14.08 -2.85 -6.29
C ASP A 126 14.79 -2.55 -7.61
N ILE A 127 14.04 -2.58 -8.71
CA ILE A 127 14.53 -2.19 -10.03
C ILE A 127 14.09 -0.76 -10.27
N VAL A 128 15.02 0.10 -10.67
CA VAL A 128 14.79 1.54 -10.84
C VAL A 128 15.24 1.99 -12.22
N THR A 129 14.60 3.04 -12.71
CA THR A 129 15.13 3.85 -13.81
C THR A 129 15.92 5.01 -13.23
N ALA A 130 17.06 5.31 -13.81
CA ALA A 130 17.86 6.47 -13.45
C ALA A 130 18.35 7.20 -14.69
N ASP A 131 18.41 8.51 -14.59
CA ASP A 131 19.06 9.39 -15.55
C ASP A 131 20.30 9.95 -14.87
N SER A 132 21.47 9.55 -15.36
CA SER A 132 22.74 10.00 -14.82
C SER A 132 23.58 10.52 -15.97
N ASP A 133 24.04 11.77 -15.86
CA ASP A 133 24.90 12.39 -16.86
C ASP A 133 26.18 11.56 -17.14
N LYS A 134 26.58 10.73 -16.17
CA LYS A 134 27.75 9.84 -16.24
C LYS A 134 27.54 8.61 -17.12
N THR A 135 26.30 8.35 -17.57
CA THR A 135 25.93 7.19 -18.41
C THR A 135 25.73 7.53 -19.87
N HIS A 136 25.86 8.80 -20.28
CA HIS A 136 25.78 9.15 -21.70
C HIS A 136 26.94 8.49 -22.48
N GLU A 137 26.59 7.54 -23.35
CA GLU A 137 27.50 7.02 -24.37
C GLU A 137 27.25 7.76 -25.68
N VAL A 138 28.21 8.62 -26.03
CA VAL A 138 28.44 9.21 -27.35
C VAL A 138 27.18 9.75 -28.05
N GLY A 139 26.91 11.04 -27.83
CA GLY A 139 26.02 11.86 -28.63
C GLY A 139 24.78 12.32 -27.88
N ASP A 140 24.93 13.28 -26.96
CA ASP A 140 23.93 14.20 -26.36
C ASP A 140 22.51 13.70 -26.01
N GLU A 141 22.23 12.40 -26.10
CA GLU A 141 20.92 11.83 -25.85
C GLU A 141 20.85 11.34 -24.40
N ILE A 142 19.77 11.69 -23.74
CA ILE A 142 19.49 11.30 -22.36
C ILE A 142 19.12 9.81 -22.34
N VAL A 143 20.07 8.96 -21.94
CA VAL A 143 19.86 7.51 -21.87
C VAL A 143 19.43 7.13 -20.46
N ILE A 144 18.13 6.95 -20.27
CA ILE A 144 17.56 6.39 -19.03
C ILE A 144 18.05 4.96 -18.87
N ILE A 145 18.82 4.69 -17.82
CA ILE A 145 19.30 3.35 -17.48
C ILE A 145 18.32 2.63 -16.56
N ILE A 146 18.19 1.31 -16.73
CA ILE A 146 17.45 0.44 -15.80
C ILE A 146 18.46 -0.42 -15.06
N LYS A 147 18.39 -0.40 -13.73
CA LYS A 147 19.32 -1.14 -12.84
C LYS A 147 18.61 -1.59 -11.56
N ARG A 148 19.21 -2.51 -10.84
CA ARG A 148 18.77 -2.97 -9.52
C ARG A 148 19.48 -2.20 -8.41
N VAL A 149 18.74 -1.82 -7.38
CA VAL A 149 19.27 -1.23 -6.15
C VAL A 149 19.99 -2.29 -5.35
N ILE A 150 21.31 -2.14 -5.20
CA ILE A 150 22.17 -3.05 -4.46
C ILE A 150 22.60 -2.44 -3.14
N GLY A 151 23.03 -1.19 -3.12
CA GLY A 151 23.41 -0.47 -1.89
C GLY A 151 22.44 0.67 -1.60
N LEU A 152 22.11 0.85 -0.31
CA LEU A 152 21.24 1.90 0.21
C LEU A 152 22.05 3.03 0.86
N PRO A 153 21.45 4.22 1.05
CA PRO A 153 22.16 5.34 1.65
C PRO A 153 22.86 5.02 2.97
N GLY A 154 24.09 5.51 3.13
CA GLY A 154 24.92 5.34 4.33
C GLY A 154 25.66 4.00 4.44
N GLU A 155 25.36 3.02 3.59
CA GLU A 155 25.99 1.69 3.59
C GLU A 155 27.38 1.70 2.92
N ARG A 156 28.21 0.72 3.26
CA ARG A 156 29.42 0.39 2.49
C ARG A 156 29.13 -0.76 1.52
N VAL A 157 29.43 -0.56 0.25
CA VAL A 157 29.39 -1.61 -0.78
C VAL A 157 30.80 -2.03 -1.12
N THR A 158 31.07 -3.33 -1.03
CA THR A 158 32.37 -3.92 -1.39
C THR A 158 32.17 -5.06 -2.38
N ILE A 159 32.95 -5.09 -3.46
CA ILE A 159 33.00 -6.19 -4.43
C ILE A 159 34.33 -6.89 -4.24
N LEU A 160 34.27 -8.17 -3.86
CA LEU A 160 35.45 -8.96 -3.53
C LEU A 160 35.25 -10.41 -4.00
N GLU A 161 36.22 -10.94 -4.72
CA GLU A 161 36.23 -12.34 -5.21
C GLU A 161 34.95 -12.74 -5.97
N GLY A 162 34.38 -11.81 -6.75
CA GLY A 162 33.17 -12.07 -7.54
C GLY A 162 31.86 -11.88 -6.78
N TYR A 163 31.88 -11.53 -5.49
CA TYR A 163 30.68 -11.35 -4.67
C TYR A 163 30.53 -9.90 -4.17
N VAL A 164 29.28 -9.51 -3.95
CA VAL A 164 28.93 -8.22 -3.38
C VAL A 164 28.73 -8.37 -1.87
N TYR A 165 29.26 -7.42 -1.11
CA TYR A 165 29.13 -7.31 0.34
C TYR A 165 28.52 -5.95 0.69
N ILE A 166 27.60 -5.95 1.65
CA ILE A 166 27.00 -4.75 2.22
C ILE A 166 27.39 -4.69 3.70
N ASP A 167 28.09 -3.62 4.09
CA ASP A 167 28.63 -3.44 5.44
C ASP A 167 29.42 -4.66 5.96
N GLY A 168 30.07 -5.38 5.05
CA GLY A 168 30.88 -6.58 5.33
C GLY A 168 30.14 -7.91 5.26
N GLU A 169 28.81 -7.91 5.13
CA GLU A 169 28.01 -9.13 4.98
C GLU A 169 27.78 -9.44 3.50
N ARG A 170 27.96 -10.71 3.10
CA ARG A 170 27.73 -11.13 1.72
C ARG A 170 26.25 -10.97 1.37
N LEU A 171 25.99 -10.27 0.27
CA LEU A 171 24.64 -10.09 -0.25
C LEU A 171 24.14 -11.39 -0.90
N GLU A 172 22.93 -11.80 -0.54
CA GLU A 172 22.21 -12.87 -1.24
C GLU A 172 21.55 -12.31 -2.51
N GLU A 173 21.82 -12.93 -3.65
CA GLU A 173 21.40 -12.44 -4.96
C GLU A 173 20.60 -13.51 -5.73
N PRO A 174 19.41 -13.91 -5.26
CA PRO A 174 18.62 -15.01 -5.83
C PRO A 174 18.09 -14.73 -7.25
N TYR A 175 18.27 -13.51 -7.74
CA TYR A 175 17.94 -13.09 -9.11
C TYR A 175 19.08 -13.35 -10.10
N LEU A 176 20.26 -13.76 -9.63
CA LEU A 176 21.37 -14.21 -10.46
C LEU A 176 21.38 -15.74 -10.54
N ALA A 177 21.96 -16.27 -11.62
CA ALA A 177 22.34 -17.67 -11.65
C ALA A 177 23.60 -17.92 -10.80
N ASP A 178 23.75 -19.13 -10.25
CA ASP A 178 24.81 -19.47 -9.29
C ASP A 178 26.24 -19.26 -9.84
N ASP A 179 26.41 -19.29 -11.15
CA ASP A 179 27.68 -19.12 -11.87
C ASP A 179 27.98 -17.67 -12.27
N VAL A 180 27.06 -16.74 -12.02
CA VAL A 180 27.24 -15.32 -12.34
C VAL A 180 28.05 -14.64 -11.25
N LEU A 181 29.27 -14.21 -11.59
CA LEU A 181 30.15 -13.45 -10.72
C LEU A 181 30.12 -11.95 -11.06
N THR A 182 30.42 -11.14 -10.04
CA THR A 182 30.52 -9.68 -10.14
C THR A 182 31.97 -9.26 -10.23
N ALA A 183 32.41 -8.91 -11.42
CA ALA A 183 33.74 -8.34 -11.61
C ALA A 183 33.79 -6.91 -11.05
N ASP A 184 34.93 -6.56 -10.45
CA ASP A 184 35.32 -5.19 -10.19
C ASP A 184 35.76 -4.51 -11.49
N HIS A 185 35.15 -3.40 -11.86
CA HIS A 185 35.58 -2.63 -13.04
C HIS A 185 36.57 -1.52 -12.66
N SER A 186 36.47 -1.04 -11.42
CA SER A 186 37.29 0.05 -10.89
C SER A 186 37.51 -0.14 -9.40
N ILE A 187 38.77 -0.05 -8.96
CA ILE A 187 39.13 -0.10 -7.53
C ILE A 187 38.36 0.98 -6.75
N LYS A 188 38.19 2.17 -7.34
CA LYS A 188 37.50 3.30 -6.69
C LYS A 188 36.02 3.02 -6.40
N HIS A 189 35.38 2.18 -7.20
CA HIS A 189 33.94 1.90 -7.13
C HIS A 189 33.63 0.51 -6.57
N SER A 190 34.65 -0.27 -6.23
CA SER A 190 34.51 -1.63 -5.72
C SER A 190 34.67 -1.70 -4.20
N ASP A 191 35.03 -0.62 -3.52
CA ASP A 191 34.86 -0.44 -2.07
C ASP A 191 34.48 1.02 -1.80
N VAL A 192 33.19 1.28 -1.61
CA VAL A 192 32.65 2.64 -1.51
C VAL A 192 31.67 2.76 -0.35
N ARG A 193 31.79 3.85 0.41
CA ARG A 193 30.79 4.28 1.39
C ARG A 193 29.82 5.22 0.69
N LEU A 194 28.53 4.89 0.70
CA LEU A 194 27.48 5.71 0.10
C LEU A 194 27.13 6.89 1.00
N GLY A 195 26.87 8.05 0.38
CA GLY A 195 26.27 9.19 1.05
C GLY A 195 24.82 8.93 1.50
N ASP A 196 24.25 9.88 2.23
CA ASP A 196 22.89 9.80 2.81
C ASP A 196 21.77 9.88 1.75
N ASP A 197 22.11 10.17 0.50
CA ASP A 197 21.20 10.20 -0.64
C ASP A 197 21.72 9.44 -1.86
N GLU A 198 22.75 8.61 -1.70
CA GLU A 198 23.34 7.83 -2.79
C GLU A 198 22.91 6.37 -2.75
N TYR A 199 22.79 5.78 -3.93
CA TYR A 199 22.46 4.38 -4.15
C TYR A 199 23.55 3.74 -5.00
N TYR A 200 23.82 2.46 -4.74
CA TYR A 200 24.69 1.67 -5.61
C TYR A 200 23.80 0.77 -6.48
N LEU A 201 23.87 0.94 -7.80
CA LEU A 201 23.00 0.28 -8.75
C LEU A 201 23.80 -0.69 -9.62
N LEU A 202 23.33 -1.93 -9.76
CA LEU A 202 23.94 -2.93 -10.65
C LEU A 202 22.95 -3.46 -11.67
N GLY A 203 23.45 -3.84 -12.84
CA GLY A 203 22.68 -4.65 -13.77
C GLY A 203 22.68 -6.12 -13.36
N ASP A 204 21.59 -6.82 -13.64
CA ASP A 204 21.51 -8.27 -13.41
C ASP A 204 22.42 -9.04 -14.39
N ASN A 205 22.64 -8.48 -15.59
CA ASN A 205 23.63 -9.00 -16.53
C ASN A 205 25.03 -8.47 -16.15
N ARG A 206 25.59 -9.03 -15.07
CA ARG A 206 26.86 -8.56 -14.46
C ARG A 206 27.99 -8.32 -15.48
N PRO A 207 28.26 -9.23 -16.43
CA PRO A 207 29.36 -9.04 -17.38
C PRO A 207 29.08 -7.99 -18.46
N ASN A 208 27.81 -7.62 -18.67
CA ASN A 208 27.39 -6.75 -19.78
C ASN A 208 26.47 -5.62 -19.30
N SER A 209 26.91 -4.95 -18.24
CA SER A 209 26.21 -3.82 -17.64
C SER A 209 27.21 -2.73 -17.28
N ARG A 210 27.02 -1.55 -17.87
CA ARG A 210 27.63 -0.30 -17.40
C ARG A 210 26.76 0.26 -16.27
N ASP A 211 27.30 0.24 -15.06
CA ASP A 211 26.56 0.54 -13.83
C ASP A 211 27.47 1.15 -12.76
N SER A 212 27.09 1.13 -11.48
CA SER A 212 27.86 1.80 -10.42
C SER A 212 29.31 1.34 -10.29
N ARG A 213 29.68 0.17 -10.85
CA ARG A 213 31.08 -0.27 -10.96
C ARG A 213 31.91 0.62 -11.87
N ASP A 214 31.29 1.23 -12.87
CA ASP A 214 31.93 2.11 -13.85
C ASP A 214 31.72 3.59 -13.54
N ILE A 215 30.49 3.97 -13.14
CA ILE A 215 30.08 5.37 -13.00
C ILE A 215 30.07 5.86 -11.53
N GLY A 216 30.20 4.93 -10.58
CA GLY A 216 30.09 5.19 -9.15
C GLY A 216 28.64 5.23 -8.63
N PRO A 217 28.46 5.68 -7.38
CA PRO A 217 27.14 5.85 -6.78
C PRO A 217 26.25 6.83 -7.56
N VAL A 218 24.95 6.57 -7.51
CA VAL A 218 23.90 7.35 -8.18
C VAL A 218 23.09 8.08 -7.12
N ALA A 219 22.96 9.40 -7.26
CA ALA A 219 22.21 10.21 -6.33
C ALA A 219 20.70 9.93 -6.46
N ARG A 220 19.96 10.06 -5.36
CA ARG A 220 18.51 9.88 -5.35
C ARG A 220 17.84 10.79 -6.37
N SER A 221 18.34 12.01 -6.57
CA SER A 221 17.79 12.96 -7.54
C SER A 221 17.84 12.43 -8.98
N GLU A 222 18.84 11.62 -9.31
CA GLU A 222 19.07 10.97 -10.62
C GLU A 222 18.15 9.76 -10.85
N ILE A 223 17.57 9.17 -9.80
CA ILE A 223 16.63 8.05 -9.93
C ILE A 223 15.26 8.57 -10.37
N GLU A 224 14.80 8.29 -11.59
CA GLU A 224 13.50 8.75 -12.07
C GLU A 224 12.30 8.05 -11.42
N GLY A 225 12.45 6.77 -11.10
CA GLY A 225 11.37 6.00 -10.50
C GLY A 225 11.68 4.52 -10.33
N LYS A 226 10.72 3.81 -9.73
CA LYS A 226 10.82 2.39 -9.42
C LYS A 226 9.90 1.59 -10.33
N LEU A 227 10.44 0.53 -10.91
CA LEU A 227 9.69 -0.41 -11.73
C LEU A 227 8.68 -1.18 -10.87
N LEU A 228 7.40 -1.10 -11.26
CA LEU A 228 6.30 -1.82 -10.62
C LEU A 228 6.04 -3.17 -11.25
N VAL A 229 5.82 -3.16 -12.57
CA VAL A 229 5.32 -4.33 -13.29
C VAL A 229 5.79 -4.28 -14.74
N ARG A 230 6.18 -5.45 -15.28
CA ARG A 230 6.27 -5.68 -16.72
C ARG A 230 4.89 -6.07 -17.22
N PHE A 231 4.35 -5.34 -18.20
CA PHE A 231 3.02 -5.61 -18.76
C PHE A 231 3.07 -6.15 -20.20
N TYR A 232 4.21 -6.05 -20.88
CA TYR A 232 4.45 -6.69 -22.17
C TYR A 232 5.86 -7.31 -22.18
N PRO A 233 6.07 -8.51 -22.78
CA PRO A 233 5.08 -9.33 -23.49
C PRO A 233 4.03 -9.94 -22.56
N PHE A 234 2.82 -10.17 -23.08
CA PHE A 234 1.65 -10.54 -22.26
C PHE A 234 1.79 -11.92 -21.56
N ASN A 235 2.70 -12.77 -22.04
CA ASN A 235 3.01 -14.06 -21.42
C ASN A 235 4.00 -13.97 -20.24
N LYS A 236 4.55 -12.78 -19.97
CA LYS A 236 5.51 -12.52 -18.89
C LYS A 236 5.05 -11.39 -17.95
N ILE A 237 3.75 -11.11 -17.91
CA ILE A 237 3.18 -10.05 -17.06
C ILE A 237 3.47 -10.35 -15.59
N GLY A 238 3.94 -9.35 -14.86
CA GLY A 238 4.17 -9.46 -13.43
C GLY A 238 5.33 -8.60 -12.96
N LYS A 239 5.63 -8.66 -11.67
CA LYS A 239 6.84 -8.04 -11.11
C LYS A 239 8.05 -8.84 -11.60
N PRO A 240 8.98 -8.24 -12.36
CA PRO A 240 10.23 -8.89 -12.71
C PRO A 240 11.00 -9.23 -11.42
N LYS A 241 11.58 -10.42 -11.37
CA LYS A 241 12.39 -10.89 -10.26
C LYS A 241 13.75 -11.27 -10.79
#